data_AF-A0A966QRT8-F1
#
_entry.id   AF-A0A966QRT8-F1
#
_cell.length_a   1.000
_cell.length_b   1.000
_cell.length_c   1.000
_cell.angle_alpha   90.00
_cell.angle_beta   90.00
_cell.angle_gamma   90.00
#
_symmetry.space_group_name_H-M   'P 1'
#
loop_
_entity.id
_entity.type
_entity.pdbx_description
1 polymer ?
#
loop_
_entity_poly.entity_id
_entity_poly.type
_entity_poly.pdbx_seq_one_letter_code
_entity_poly.pdbx_strand_id
1 'polypeptide(L)'
;MSSSPARRVGDYDESTVAAALASLSGVGPARLRTLVVSLGAHDAWRTVRGELPARDHIAALLHDGDLGRLWRREATLELLERTATALHAGKMQALLINDPEYPSVLRGDHAAPVVLFARGNLAVCATRRVGIIGTRAASAAGRHFARRLGTQLAAAGVAVVSGLARGIDAAAHRGVLELTDTAPTDTSSPGAPIGVVASGLDVVYPREHSALWHDVASRGVLLSESPPGCKPDAFRFPLRNRMLAALSEVLVVVESR
;
A
#
# COMPACT_ATOMS: atom_id res chain seq x y z
N MET A 1 -34.73 -23.28 2.34
CA MET A 1 -33.32 -22.86 2.53
C MET A 1 -32.68 -22.82 1.16
N SER A 2 -32.58 -21.64 0.56
CA SER A 2 -31.96 -21.48 -0.77
C SER A 2 -30.47 -21.65 -0.63
N SER A 3 -29.90 -22.77 -1.10
CA SER A 3 -28.46 -22.95 -1.17
C SER A 3 -27.89 -21.94 -2.16
N SER A 4 -27.14 -20.95 -1.67
CA SER A 4 -26.33 -20.10 -2.56
C SER A 4 -25.43 -21.02 -3.41
N PRO A 5 -25.29 -20.76 -4.73
CA PRO A 5 -24.40 -21.56 -5.56
C PRO A 5 -22.98 -21.53 -4.99
N ALA A 6 -22.28 -22.66 -5.08
CA ALA A 6 -20.89 -22.76 -4.63
C ALA A 6 -20.02 -21.78 -5.44
N ARG A 7 -19.46 -20.77 -4.76
CA ARG A 7 -18.58 -19.77 -5.38
C ARG A 7 -17.35 -20.43 -6.00
N ARG A 8 -16.89 -19.89 -7.13
CA ARG A 8 -15.71 -20.33 -7.88
C ARG A 8 -14.67 -19.21 -7.90
N VAL A 9 -13.43 -19.55 -8.24
CA VAL A 9 -12.33 -18.56 -8.33
C VAL A 9 -12.67 -17.47 -9.36
N GLY A 10 -13.26 -17.84 -10.50
CA GLY A 10 -13.65 -16.88 -11.56
C GLY A 10 -14.79 -15.94 -11.20
N ASP A 11 -15.37 -16.05 -10.01
CA ASP A 11 -16.36 -15.10 -9.49
C ASP A 11 -15.68 -13.86 -8.86
N TYR A 12 -14.35 -13.90 -8.68
CA TYR A 12 -13.55 -12.80 -8.12
C TYR A 12 -12.77 -12.09 -9.23
N ASP A 13 -12.61 -10.77 -9.14
CA ASP A 13 -11.78 -10.02 -10.09
C ASP A 13 -10.28 -10.33 -9.92
N GLU A 14 -9.48 -10.02 -10.95
CA GLU A 14 -8.03 -10.23 -10.96
C GLU A 14 -7.32 -9.58 -9.75
N SER A 15 -7.75 -8.39 -9.34
CA SER A 15 -7.14 -7.66 -8.24
C SER A 15 -7.38 -8.32 -6.88
N THR A 16 -8.58 -8.86 -6.66
CA THR A 16 -8.94 -9.64 -5.48
C THR A 16 -8.14 -10.94 -5.43
N VAL A 17 -8.01 -11.64 -6.56
CA VAL A 17 -7.19 -12.86 -6.64
C VAL A 17 -5.72 -12.56 -6.37
N ALA A 18 -5.18 -11.47 -6.92
CA ALA A 18 -3.81 -11.04 -6.69
C ALA A 18 -3.56 -10.61 -5.24
N ALA A 19 -4.53 -9.96 -4.61
CA ALA A 19 -4.49 -9.62 -3.19
C ALA A 19 -4.47 -10.89 -2.30
N ALA A 20 -5.22 -11.93 -2.68
CA ALA A 20 -5.20 -13.21 -1.99
C ALA A 20 -3.86 -13.93 -2.17
N LEU A 21 -3.28 -13.93 -3.39
CA LEU A 21 -1.94 -14.43 -3.64
C LEU A 21 -0.89 -13.73 -2.77
N ALA A 22 -0.97 -12.40 -2.64
CA ALA A 22 -0.09 -11.60 -1.79
C ALA A 22 -0.17 -11.99 -0.30
N SER A 23 -1.28 -12.60 0.12
CA SER A 23 -1.54 -13.01 1.50
C SER A 23 -1.00 -14.41 1.84
N LEU A 24 -0.52 -15.17 0.84
CA LEU A 24 0.03 -16.51 1.06
C LEU A 24 1.37 -16.44 1.81
N SER A 25 1.59 -17.41 2.69
CA SER A 25 2.80 -17.50 3.50
C SER A 25 4.05 -17.60 2.61
N GLY A 26 5.05 -16.79 2.90
CA GLY A 26 6.29 -16.76 2.12
C GLY A 26 6.17 -16.08 0.75
N VAL A 27 5.01 -15.55 0.36
CA VAL A 27 4.91 -14.69 -0.82
C VAL A 27 5.37 -13.28 -0.47
N GLY A 28 6.62 -12.96 -0.82
CA GLY A 28 7.16 -11.61 -0.81
C GLY A 28 6.99 -10.91 -2.17
N PRO A 29 7.37 -9.61 -2.28
CA PRO A 29 7.18 -8.82 -3.51
C PRO A 29 7.76 -9.48 -4.77
N ALA A 30 8.95 -10.07 -4.68
CA ALA A 30 9.59 -10.74 -5.82
C ALA A 30 8.83 -11.98 -6.27
N ARG A 31 8.36 -12.82 -5.33
CA ARG A 31 7.59 -14.04 -5.64
C ARG A 31 6.22 -13.69 -6.20
N LEU A 32 5.55 -12.69 -5.61
CA LEU A 32 4.27 -12.19 -6.11
C LEU A 32 4.40 -11.66 -7.54
N ARG A 33 5.46 -10.86 -7.80
CA ARG A 33 5.77 -10.39 -9.16
C ARG A 33 5.93 -11.54 -10.12
N THR A 34 6.78 -12.51 -9.78
CA THR A 34 7.04 -13.68 -10.61
C THR A 34 5.73 -14.40 -10.97
N LEU A 35 4.86 -14.63 -9.99
CA LEU A 35 3.57 -15.30 -10.22
C LEU A 35 2.64 -14.47 -11.11
N VAL A 36 2.33 -13.23 -10.70
CA VAL A 36 1.28 -12.42 -11.34
C VAL A 36 1.73 -11.88 -12.70
N VAL A 37 2.97 -11.45 -12.86
CA VAL A 37 3.46 -10.92 -14.15
C VAL A 37 3.65 -12.03 -15.18
N SER A 38 4.06 -13.23 -14.76
CA SER A 38 4.31 -14.33 -15.72
C SER A 38 3.02 -15.04 -16.15
N LEU A 39 2.00 -15.09 -15.27
CA LEU A 39 0.81 -15.92 -15.49
C LEU A 39 -0.51 -15.13 -15.53
N GLY A 40 -0.57 -13.92 -14.95
CA GLY A 40 -1.84 -13.31 -14.55
C GLY A 40 -2.32 -13.87 -13.20
N ALA A 41 -3.23 -13.17 -12.50
CA ALA A 41 -3.57 -13.55 -11.12
C ALA A 41 -4.40 -14.84 -11.07
N HIS A 42 -5.37 -15.01 -12.00
CA HIS A 42 -6.18 -16.22 -12.07
C HIS A 42 -5.34 -17.47 -12.35
N ASP A 43 -4.49 -17.46 -13.38
CA ASP A 43 -3.68 -18.63 -13.72
C ASP A 43 -2.57 -18.86 -12.69
N ALA A 44 -2.03 -17.82 -12.08
CA ALA A 44 -1.15 -17.95 -10.91
C ALA A 44 -1.86 -18.68 -9.76
N TRP A 45 -3.10 -18.29 -9.43
CA TRP A 45 -3.91 -18.94 -8.39
C TRP A 45 -4.14 -20.42 -8.69
N ARG A 46 -4.55 -20.76 -9.92
CA ARG A 46 -4.76 -22.15 -10.34
C ARG A 46 -3.46 -22.95 -10.33
N THR A 47 -2.34 -22.32 -10.68
CA THR A 47 -1.01 -22.93 -10.63
C THR A 47 -0.58 -23.24 -9.19
N VAL A 48 -0.73 -22.31 -8.24
CA VAL A 48 -0.38 -22.58 -6.83
C VAL A 48 -1.30 -23.64 -6.19
N ARG A 49 -2.55 -23.77 -6.67
CA ARG A 49 -3.45 -24.87 -6.31
C ARG A 49 -3.08 -26.22 -6.94
N GLY A 50 -2.19 -26.24 -7.94
CA GLY A 50 -1.83 -27.43 -8.70
C GLY A 50 -2.87 -27.84 -9.74
N GLU A 51 -3.77 -26.93 -10.12
CA GLU A 51 -4.77 -27.13 -11.18
C GLU A 51 -4.18 -26.90 -12.58
N LEU A 52 -3.14 -26.09 -12.68
CA LEU A 52 -2.37 -25.83 -13.89
C LEU A 52 -0.90 -26.24 -13.70
N PRO A 53 -0.22 -26.72 -14.75
CA PRO A 53 1.18 -27.08 -14.67
C PRO A 53 2.06 -25.84 -14.53
N ALA A 54 3.01 -25.87 -13.58
CA ALA A 54 4.08 -24.88 -13.50
C ALA A 54 5.24 -25.24 -14.44
N ARG A 55 5.88 -24.23 -15.03
CA ARG A 55 7.06 -24.38 -15.90
C ARG A 55 8.18 -23.46 -15.45
N ASP A 56 9.41 -23.80 -15.85
CA ASP A 56 10.61 -22.95 -15.72
C ASP A 56 10.80 -22.37 -14.30
N HIS A 57 10.93 -21.06 -14.20
CA HIS A 57 11.13 -20.34 -12.94
C HIS A 57 9.94 -20.48 -11.97
N ILE A 58 8.72 -20.71 -12.46
CA ILE A 58 7.56 -20.97 -11.60
C ILE A 58 7.67 -22.36 -10.96
N ALA A 59 8.09 -23.37 -11.73
CA ALA A 59 8.30 -24.71 -11.18
C ALA A 59 9.41 -24.69 -10.12
N ALA A 60 10.53 -24.03 -10.40
CA ALA A 60 11.62 -23.85 -9.43
C ALA A 60 11.12 -23.15 -8.14
N LEU A 61 10.31 -22.10 -8.27
CA LEU A 61 9.72 -21.38 -7.15
C LEU A 61 8.84 -22.27 -6.27
N LEU A 62 8.02 -23.15 -6.87
CA LEU A 62 7.15 -24.05 -6.11
C LEU A 62 7.93 -25.17 -5.38
N HIS A 63 9.13 -25.51 -5.86
CA HIS A 63 10.00 -26.49 -5.22
C HIS A 63 10.89 -25.89 -4.12
N ASP A 64 11.13 -24.58 -4.14
CA ASP A 64 11.87 -23.86 -3.10
C ASP A 64 11.18 -24.04 -1.74
N GLY A 65 11.88 -24.66 -0.78
CA GLY A 65 11.40 -24.82 0.60
C GLY A 65 10.02 -25.46 0.75
N ASP A 66 9.58 -26.26 -0.23
CA ASP A 66 8.24 -26.87 -0.28
C ASP A 66 7.05 -25.88 -0.33
N LEU A 67 7.29 -24.68 -0.88
CA LEU A 67 6.26 -23.64 -1.03
C LEU A 67 5.04 -24.11 -1.81
N GLY A 68 5.21 -25.00 -2.80
CA GLY A 68 4.10 -25.53 -3.58
C GLY A 68 3.09 -26.31 -2.74
N ARG A 69 3.52 -27.12 -1.77
CA ARG A 69 2.58 -27.81 -0.84
C ARG A 69 1.94 -26.81 0.13
N LEU A 70 2.71 -25.84 0.62
CA LEU A 70 2.21 -24.80 1.52
C LEU A 70 1.11 -23.96 0.86
N TRP A 71 1.38 -23.40 -0.32
CA TRP A 71 0.43 -22.55 -1.04
C TRP A 71 -0.80 -23.31 -1.50
N ARG A 72 -0.67 -24.58 -1.90
CA ARG A 72 -1.84 -25.41 -2.23
C ARG A 72 -2.80 -25.56 -1.04
N ARG A 73 -2.27 -25.65 0.18
CA ARG A 73 -3.06 -25.73 1.41
C ARG A 73 -3.71 -24.39 1.78
N GLU A 74 -3.03 -23.28 1.52
CA GLU A 74 -3.48 -21.94 1.91
C GLU A 74 -4.38 -21.25 0.86
N ALA A 75 -4.21 -21.55 -0.42
CA ALA A 75 -4.96 -20.97 -1.55
C ALA A 75 -6.39 -21.55 -1.63
N THR A 76 -7.22 -21.21 -0.64
CA THR A 76 -8.60 -21.66 -0.51
C THR A 76 -9.60 -20.61 -0.98
N LEU A 77 -10.83 -21.04 -1.31
CA LEU A 77 -11.92 -20.11 -1.60
C LEU A 77 -12.26 -19.23 -0.39
N GLU A 78 -12.05 -19.74 0.83
CA GLU A 78 -12.22 -18.96 2.06
C GLU A 78 -11.22 -17.80 2.14
N LEU A 79 -9.97 -18.01 1.72
CA LEU A 79 -8.97 -16.94 1.65
C LEU A 79 -9.44 -15.84 0.67
N LEU A 80 -9.90 -16.20 -0.53
CA LEU A 80 -10.45 -15.25 -1.50
C LEU A 80 -11.63 -14.46 -0.92
N GLU A 81 -12.58 -15.15 -0.29
CA GLU A 81 -13.75 -14.51 0.32
C GLU A 81 -13.36 -13.54 1.44
N ARG A 82 -12.44 -13.95 2.31
CA ARG A 82 -11.94 -13.10 3.40
C ARG A 82 -11.18 -11.90 2.87
N THR A 83 -10.36 -12.06 1.83
CA THR A 83 -9.64 -10.96 1.19
C THR A 83 -10.63 -9.98 0.54
N ALA A 84 -11.60 -10.46 -0.24
CA ALA A 84 -12.66 -9.63 -0.84
C ALA A 84 -13.44 -8.85 0.23
N THR A 85 -13.81 -9.53 1.32
CA THR A 85 -14.52 -8.93 2.46
C THR A 85 -13.68 -7.84 3.11
N ALA A 86 -12.39 -8.10 3.33
CA ALA A 86 -11.48 -7.12 3.93
C ALA A 86 -11.29 -5.89 3.03
N LEU A 87 -11.10 -6.09 1.72
CA LEU A 87 -11.00 -4.99 0.74
C LEU A 87 -12.26 -4.12 0.77
N HIS A 88 -13.44 -4.74 0.70
CA HIS A 88 -14.70 -4.02 0.73
C HIS A 88 -14.93 -3.28 2.07
N ALA A 89 -14.83 -3.98 3.20
CA ALA A 89 -15.09 -3.41 4.52
C ALA A 89 -14.08 -2.30 4.88
N GLY A 90 -12.83 -2.44 4.46
CA GLY A 90 -11.78 -1.44 4.67
C GLY A 90 -11.81 -0.27 3.70
N LYS A 91 -12.73 -0.27 2.71
CA LYS A 91 -12.74 0.69 1.58
C LYS A 91 -11.38 0.76 0.89
N MET A 92 -10.78 -0.40 0.68
CA MET A 92 -9.48 -0.56 0.07
C MET A 92 -9.63 -0.97 -1.40
N GLN A 93 -8.83 -0.38 -2.26
CA GLN A 93 -8.63 -0.83 -3.63
C GLN A 93 -7.37 -1.70 -3.68
N ALA A 94 -7.40 -2.79 -4.45
CA ALA A 94 -6.22 -3.50 -4.88
C ALA A 94 -6.01 -3.17 -6.37
N LEU A 95 -4.83 -2.67 -6.71
CA LEU A 95 -4.48 -2.25 -8.06
C LEU A 95 -3.33 -3.10 -8.56
N LEU A 96 -3.50 -3.71 -9.72
CA LEU A 96 -2.41 -4.35 -10.44
C LEU A 96 -1.54 -3.30 -11.11
N ILE A 97 -0.25 -3.62 -11.34
CA ILE A 97 0.70 -2.69 -11.99
C ILE A 97 0.22 -2.16 -13.36
N ASN A 98 -0.63 -2.93 -14.04
CA ASN A 98 -1.22 -2.58 -15.34
C ASN A 98 -2.59 -1.89 -15.22
N ASP A 99 -3.16 -1.72 -14.02
CA ASP A 99 -4.43 -1.03 -13.85
C ASP A 99 -4.30 0.44 -14.29
N PRO A 100 -5.27 0.99 -15.04
CA PRO A 100 -5.24 2.39 -15.48
C PRO A 100 -5.08 3.39 -14.33
N GLU A 101 -5.71 3.11 -13.18
CA GLU A 101 -5.66 3.94 -11.96
C GLU A 101 -4.38 3.76 -11.14
N TYR A 102 -3.54 2.77 -11.47
CA TYR A 102 -2.26 2.59 -10.78
C TYR A 102 -1.38 3.83 -10.95
N PRO A 103 -0.83 4.42 -9.86
CA PRO A 103 -0.02 5.63 -9.93
C PRO A 103 1.13 5.51 -10.93
N SER A 104 1.08 6.29 -12.02
CA SER A 104 2.06 6.22 -13.11
C SER A 104 3.50 6.47 -12.64
N VAL A 105 3.66 7.32 -11.61
CA VAL A 105 4.94 7.62 -10.96
C VAL A 105 5.63 6.38 -10.38
N LEU A 106 4.87 5.36 -9.98
CA LEU A 106 5.42 4.11 -9.47
C LEU A 106 5.76 3.12 -10.58
N ARG A 107 5.10 3.17 -11.75
CA ARG A 107 5.26 2.15 -12.82
C ARG A 107 6.68 2.05 -13.37
N GLY A 108 7.44 3.15 -13.35
CA GLY A 108 8.83 3.19 -13.86
C GLY A 108 9.87 2.58 -12.91
N ASP A 109 9.50 2.28 -11.66
CA ASP A 109 10.41 1.69 -10.69
C ASP A 109 10.56 0.17 -10.94
N HIS A 110 11.79 -0.34 -11.04
CA HIS A 110 12.05 -1.79 -11.16
C HIS A 110 11.46 -2.61 -10.00
N ALA A 111 11.28 -1.99 -8.84
CA ALA A 111 10.65 -2.56 -7.67
C ALA A 111 9.15 -2.23 -7.55
N ALA A 112 8.51 -1.55 -8.52
CA ALA A 112 7.09 -1.15 -8.47
C ALA A 112 6.17 -2.26 -7.93
N PRO A 113 5.36 -2.04 -6.88
CA PRO A 113 4.48 -3.07 -6.36
C PRO A 113 3.59 -3.67 -7.43
N VAL A 114 3.59 -4.99 -7.59
CA VAL A 114 2.73 -5.65 -8.58
C VAL A 114 1.26 -5.60 -8.18
N VAL A 115 1.01 -5.61 -6.87
CA VAL A 115 -0.27 -5.31 -6.26
C VAL A 115 -0.05 -4.14 -5.32
N LEU A 116 -0.74 -3.03 -5.56
CA LEU A 116 -0.74 -1.85 -4.71
C LEU A 116 -2.10 -1.74 -4.01
N PHE A 117 -2.09 -1.70 -2.70
CA PHE A 117 -3.28 -1.42 -1.90
C PHE A 117 -3.41 0.08 -1.68
N ALA A 118 -4.60 0.61 -1.89
CA ALA A 118 -4.91 2.02 -1.70
C ALA A 118 -6.18 2.23 -0.87
N ARG A 119 -6.22 3.28 -0.06
CA ARG A 119 -7.41 3.75 0.64
C ARG A 119 -7.43 5.27 0.64
N GLY A 120 -8.43 5.87 0.00
CA GLY A 120 -8.54 7.32 -0.20
C GLY A 120 -8.50 7.68 -1.68
N ASN A 121 -8.08 8.91 -2.00
CA ASN A 121 -8.10 9.45 -3.35
C ASN A 121 -6.73 9.31 -4.06
N LEU A 122 -6.62 8.36 -4.99
CA LEU A 122 -5.41 8.12 -5.78
C LEU A 122 -4.99 9.29 -6.67
N ALA A 123 -5.92 10.18 -7.06
CA ALA A 123 -5.61 11.32 -7.93
C ALA A 123 -4.55 12.26 -7.31
N VAL A 124 -4.41 12.24 -5.97
CA VAL A 124 -3.37 12.98 -5.26
C VAL A 124 -1.96 12.55 -5.70
N CYS A 125 -1.78 11.31 -6.15
CA CYS A 125 -0.48 10.84 -6.65
C CYS A 125 -0.06 11.52 -7.97
N ALA A 126 -0.96 12.23 -8.65
CA ALA A 126 -0.65 12.95 -9.89
C ALA A 126 -0.23 14.42 -9.68
N THR A 127 -0.38 14.97 -8.47
CA THR A 127 -0.04 16.38 -8.16
C THR A 127 1.45 16.54 -7.85
N ARG A 128 1.95 17.78 -7.65
CA ARG A 128 3.34 17.96 -7.18
C ARG A 128 3.52 17.34 -5.79
N ARG A 129 4.62 16.60 -5.57
CA ARG A 129 4.83 15.80 -4.35
C ARG A 129 6.21 16.01 -3.73
N VAL A 130 6.25 16.23 -2.42
CA VAL A 130 7.49 16.25 -1.63
C VAL A 130 7.42 15.20 -0.54
N GLY A 131 8.44 14.35 -0.46
CA GLY A 131 8.63 13.42 0.65
C GLY A 131 9.22 14.12 1.86
N ILE A 132 8.64 13.93 3.04
CA ILE A 132 9.21 14.42 4.30
C ILE A 132 9.41 13.22 5.22
N ILE A 133 10.66 12.95 5.59
CA ILE A 133 11.02 11.82 6.45
C ILE A 133 11.99 12.24 7.55
N GLY A 134 12.07 11.42 8.59
CA GLY A 134 13.12 11.55 9.59
C GLY A 134 12.95 10.61 10.78
N THR A 135 13.68 10.91 11.84
CA THR A 135 13.75 10.06 13.04
C THR A 135 12.40 9.92 13.75
N ARG A 136 12.16 8.72 14.28
CA ARG A 136 10.98 8.40 15.10
C ARG A 136 11.00 9.12 16.46
N ALA A 137 12.19 9.47 16.94
CA ALA A 137 12.42 10.16 18.21
C ALA A 137 13.00 11.55 17.93
N ALA A 138 12.22 12.36 17.21
CA ALA A 138 12.56 13.71 16.77
C ALA A 138 12.65 14.70 17.93
N SER A 139 13.40 15.78 17.73
CA SER A 139 13.42 16.90 18.67
C SER A 139 12.12 17.72 18.59
N ALA A 140 11.89 18.62 19.55
CA ALA A 140 10.77 19.56 19.47
C ALA A 140 10.92 20.51 18.26
N ALA A 141 12.14 20.97 17.98
CA ALA A 141 12.46 21.81 16.83
C ALA A 141 12.22 21.07 15.51
N GLY A 142 12.66 19.81 15.40
CA GLY A 142 12.44 18.96 14.23
C GLY A 142 10.96 18.71 13.96
N ARG A 143 10.16 18.41 14.99
CA ARG A 143 8.70 18.30 14.84
C ARG A 143 8.06 19.61 14.40
N HIS A 144 8.45 20.73 15.01
CA HIS A 144 7.93 22.05 14.64
C HIS A 144 8.25 22.38 13.18
N PHE A 145 9.49 22.15 12.75
CA PHE A 145 9.92 22.38 11.38
C PHE A 145 9.16 21.49 10.39
N ALA A 146 9.07 20.18 10.66
CA ALA A 146 8.35 19.24 9.79
C ALA A 146 6.87 19.59 9.64
N ARG A 147 6.20 19.96 10.74
CA ARG A 147 4.81 20.43 10.73
C ARG A 147 4.66 21.71 9.90
N ARG A 148 5.49 22.72 10.15
CA ARG A 148 5.48 23.99 9.41
C ARG A 148 5.72 23.77 7.91
N LEU A 149 6.69 22.93 7.56
CA LEU A 149 6.98 22.58 6.17
C LEU A 149 5.79 21.88 5.50
N GLY A 150 5.14 20.93 6.20
CA GLY A 150 3.94 20.28 5.71
C GLY A 150 2.80 21.27 5.41
N THR A 151 2.56 22.22 6.32
CA THR A 151 1.56 23.29 6.13
C THR A 151 1.89 24.18 4.93
N GLN A 152 3.15 24.60 4.79
CA GLN A 152 3.59 25.47 3.70
C GLN A 152 3.49 24.80 2.33
N LEU A 153 3.86 23.51 2.24
CA LEU A 153 3.72 22.74 1.01
C LEU A 153 2.26 22.54 0.63
N ALA A 154 1.41 22.18 1.60
CA ALA A 154 -0.02 22.07 1.37
C ALA A 154 -0.62 23.39 0.86
N ALA A 155 -0.19 24.54 1.40
CA ALA A 155 -0.64 25.86 0.98
C ALA A 155 -0.21 26.22 -0.44
N ALA A 156 0.91 25.66 -0.89
CA ALA A 156 1.39 25.78 -2.26
C ALA A 156 0.78 24.74 -3.21
N GLY A 157 -0.22 23.95 -2.79
CA GLY A 157 -0.82 22.90 -3.63
C GLY A 157 0.07 21.65 -3.80
N VAL A 158 1.11 21.50 -2.97
CA VAL A 158 2.08 20.39 -3.04
C VAL A 158 1.71 19.32 -2.03
N ALA A 159 1.47 18.09 -2.51
CA ALA A 159 1.21 16.94 -1.67
C ALA A 159 2.44 16.52 -0.86
N VAL A 160 2.22 16.01 0.35
CA VAL A 160 3.29 15.53 1.22
C VAL A 160 3.23 14.02 1.33
N VAL A 161 4.33 13.37 0.94
CA VAL A 161 4.50 11.93 1.07
C VAL A 161 5.25 11.62 2.37
N SER A 162 4.69 10.77 3.23
CA SER A 162 5.40 10.34 4.44
C SER A 162 4.88 8.99 4.96
N GLY A 163 5.53 8.47 6.00
CA GLY A 163 5.38 7.09 6.43
C GLY A 163 4.45 6.85 7.63
N LEU A 164 3.75 7.87 8.12
CA LEU A 164 2.92 7.83 9.34
C LEU A 164 3.65 7.34 10.61
N ALA A 165 4.99 7.28 10.60
CA ALA A 165 5.76 6.92 11.78
C ALA A 165 5.67 8.01 12.87
N ARG A 166 6.10 7.66 14.09
CA ARG A 166 6.32 8.67 15.16
C ARG A 166 7.31 9.74 14.69
N GLY A 167 7.31 10.89 15.36
CA GLY A 167 8.30 11.94 15.12
C GLY A 167 7.99 12.75 13.86
N ILE A 168 8.96 12.80 12.94
CA ILE A 168 8.91 13.68 11.76
C ILE A 168 7.72 13.38 10.86
N ASP A 169 7.48 12.11 10.52
CA ASP A 169 6.42 11.72 9.58
C ASP A 169 5.02 12.20 10.05
N ALA A 170 4.69 11.93 11.31
CA ALA A 170 3.42 12.36 11.88
C ALA A 170 3.30 13.88 12.01
N ALA A 171 4.40 14.59 12.30
CA ALA A 171 4.39 16.05 12.35
C ALA A 171 4.13 16.65 10.96
N ALA A 172 4.77 16.11 9.92
CA ALA A 172 4.57 16.53 8.54
C ALA A 172 3.11 16.36 8.10
N HIS A 173 2.51 15.19 8.32
CA HIS A 173 1.09 14.95 8.00
C HIS A 173 0.14 15.88 8.78
N ARG A 174 0.37 16.10 10.07
CA ARG A 174 -0.46 17.04 10.86
C ARG A 174 -0.44 18.45 10.27
N GLY A 175 0.74 18.92 9.83
CA GLY A 175 0.88 20.22 9.17
C GLY A 175 0.03 20.36 7.90
N VAL A 176 -0.05 19.30 7.08
CA VAL A 176 -0.91 19.27 5.89
C VAL A 176 -2.39 19.36 6.27
N LEU A 177 -2.80 18.56 7.25
CA LEU A 177 -4.19 18.45 7.68
C LEU A 177 -4.73 19.76 8.29
N GLU A 178 -3.88 20.51 9.01
CA GLU A 178 -4.24 21.82 9.57
C GLU A 178 -4.72 22.84 8.54
N LEU A 179 -4.12 22.83 7.35
CA LEU A 179 -4.54 23.73 6.29
C LEU A 179 -5.86 23.28 5.66
N THR A 180 -6.05 21.97 5.47
CA THR A 180 -7.28 21.45 4.85
C THR A 180 -8.54 21.79 5.65
N ASP A 181 -8.40 21.99 6.97
CA ASP A 181 -9.52 22.37 7.85
C ASP A 181 -9.84 23.88 7.81
N THR A 182 -8.96 24.71 7.23
CA THR A 182 -9.02 26.18 7.31
C THR A 182 -9.03 26.89 5.95
N ALA A 183 -8.83 26.16 4.85
CA ALA A 183 -8.73 26.73 3.51
C ALA A 183 -10.09 27.22 2.97
N PRO A 184 -10.20 28.47 2.46
CA PRO A 184 -11.36 28.93 1.71
C PRO A 184 -11.53 28.15 0.39
N THR A 185 -12.77 27.85 0.02
CA THR A 185 -13.16 27.10 -1.20
C THR A 185 -12.80 27.77 -2.54
N ASP A 186 -12.26 28.99 -2.52
CA ASP A 186 -11.97 29.82 -3.70
C ASP A 186 -10.47 29.89 -4.05
N THR A 187 -9.64 29.05 -3.45
CA THR A 187 -8.21 28.91 -3.83
C THR A 187 -7.96 27.55 -4.47
N SER A 188 -6.93 27.49 -5.33
CA SER A 188 -6.39 26.24 -5.90
C SER A 188 -6.35 25.13 -4.86
N SER A 189 -6.83 23.93 -5.20
CA SER A 189 -6.97 22.81 -4.25
C SER A 189 -5.69 22.61 -3.42
N PRO A 190 -5.78 22.60 -2.07
CA PRO A 190 -4.61 22.46 -1.22
C PRO A 190 -3.92 21.11 -1.46
N GLY A 191 -2.62 21.07 -1.23
CA GLY A 191 -1.86 19.82 -1.25
C GLY A 191 -2.39 18.84 -0.22
N ALA A 192 -2.45 17.56 -0.59
CA ALA A 192 -3.02 16.51 0.25
C ALA A 192 -1.95 15.55 0.80
N PRO A 193 -2.23 14.83 1.90
CA PRO A 193 -1.28 13.89 2.48
C PRO A 193 -1.29 12.54 1.73
N ILE A 194 -0.11 12.00 1.45
CA ILE A 194 0.09 10.64 0.92
C ILE A 194 0.82 9.82 2.00
N GLY A 195 0.12 8.91 2.66
CA GLY A 195 0.69 8.01 3.66
C GLY A 195 1.11 6.69 3.02
N VAL A 196 2.39 6.34 3.05
CA VAL A 196 2.86 5.02 2.59
C VAL A 196 3.16 4.18 3.82
N VAL A 197 2.62 2.98 3.97
CA VAL A 197 2.68 2.20 5.22
C VAL A 197 3.22 0.79 5.02
N ALA A 198 3.73 0.18 6.09
CA ALA A 198 4.38 -1.14 6.04
C ALA A 198 3.45 -2.31 6.41
N SER A 199 2.26 -2.00 6.93
CA SER A 199 1.20 -2.94 7.28
C SER A 199 0.09 -2.96 6.22
N GLY A 200 -0.86 -3.89 6.35
CA GLY A 200 -2.15 -3.79 5.65
C GLY A 200 -2.86 -2.49 6.03
N LEU A 201 -3.66 -1.92 5.12
CA LEU A 201 -4.30 -0.62 5.36
C LEU A 201 -5.40 -0.64 6.44
N ASP A 202 -5.79 -1.84 6.85
CA ASP A 202 -6.69 -2.18 7.95
C ASP A 202 -5.94 -2.44 9.29
N VAL A 203 -4.61 -2.41 9.29
CA VAL A 203 -3.77 -2.60 10.48
C VAL A 203 -2.99 -1.33 10.79
N VAL A 204 -3.54 -0.48 11.65
CA VAL A 204 -2.94 0.80 12.05
C VAL A 204 -1.64 0.57 12.83
N TYR A 205 -0.55 1.21 12.37
CA TYR A 205 0.72 1.25 13.09
C TYR A 205 1.44 2.60 12.91
N PRO A 206 1.90 3.24 14.00
CA PRO A 206 1.70 2.86 15.41
C PRO A 206 0.24 3.05 15.85
N ARG A 207 -0.24 2.27 16.82
CA ARG A 207 -1.65 2.28 17.26
C ARG A 207 -2.14 3.66 17.71
N GLU A 208 -1.27 4.44 18.35
CA GLU A 208 -1.57 5.81 18.80
C GLU A 208 -1.87 6.80 17.66
N HIS A 209 -1.53 6.45 16.42
CA HIS A 209 -1.81 7.27 15.23
C HIS A 209 -3.13 6.91 14.55
N SER A 210 -4.04 6.19 15.21
CA SER A 210 -5.33 5.81 14.61
C SER A 210 -6.11 7.00 14.05
N ALA A 211 -6.23 8.11 14.79
CA ALA A 211 -6.92 9.31 14.28
C ALA A 211 -6.21 9.87 13.03
N LEU A 212 -4.89 10.08 13.13
CA LEU A 212 -4.08 10.59 12.02
C LEU A 212 -4.15 9.71 10.77
N TRP A 213 -4.17 8.38 10.94
CA TRP A 213 -4.31 7.41 9.86
C TRP A 213 -5.64 7.60 9.11
N HIS A 214 -6.75 7.75 9.86
CA HIS A 214 -8.07 8.00 9.27
C HIS A 214 -8.13 9.36 8.58
N ASP A 215 -7.53 10.39 9.17
CA ASP A 215 -7.47 11.74 8.59
C ASP A 215 -6.69 11.76 7.27
N VAL A 216 -5.55 11.07 7.19
CA VAL A 216 -4.79 10.95 5.94
C VAL A 216 -5.58 10.17 4.89
N ALA A 217 -6.26 9.08 5.27
CA ALA A 217 -7.08 8.30 4.36
C ALA A 217 -8.29 9.08 3.80
N SER A 218 -8.88 9.98 4.60
CA SER A 218 -10.08 10.72 4.21
C SER A 218 -9.78 11.96 3.37
N ARG A 219 -8.63 12.61 3.62
CA ARG A 219 -8.23 13.87 2.95
C ARG A 219 -7.15 13.69 1.89
N GLY A 220 -6.61 12.48 1.77
CA GLY A 220 -5.57 12.14 0.81
C GLY A 220 -5.64 10.66 0.47
N VAL A 221 -4.50 9.95 0.55
CA VAL A 221 -4.47 8.52 0.26
C VAL A 221 -3.46 7.80 1.14
N LEU A 222 -3.84 6.59 1.57
CA LEU A 222 -2.92 5.60 2.13
C LEU A 222 -2.56 4.57 1.09
N LEU A 223 -1.27 4.21 1.02
CA LEU A 223 -0.71 3.25 0.08
C LEU A 223 0.07 2.17 0.83
N SER A 224 -0.04 0.93 0.40
CA SER A 224 0.74 -0.21 0.94
C SER A 224 0.97 -1.28 -0.12
N GLU A 225 2.08 -2.00 -0.01
CA GLU A 225 2.32 -3.26 -0.73
C GLU A 225 1.96 -4.48 0.14
N SER A 226 1.69 -4.26 1.43
CA SER A 226 1.29 -5.32 2.35
C SER A 226 -0.22 -5.58 2.24
N PRO A 227 -0.66 -6.86 2.12
CA PRO A 227 -2.07 -7.20 1.96
C PRO A 227 -2.91 -6.93 3.21
N PRO A 228 -4.26 -6.99 3.12
CA PRO A 228 -5.14 -6.88 4.27
C PRO A 228 -4.73 -7.80 5.43
N GLY A 229 -4.81 -7.29 6.67
CA GLY A 229 -4.43 -8.01 7.89
C GLY A 229 -2.93 -8.14 8.11
N CYS A 230 -2.07 -7.69 7.19
CA CYS A 230 -0.64 -7.85 7.29
C CYS A 230 -0.03 -6.98 8.40
N LYS A 231 0.78 -7.60 9.27
CA LYS A 231 1.43 -6.94 10.40
C LYS A 231 2.65 -6.10 9.97
N PRO A 232 3.00 -5.05 10.72
CA PRO A 232 4.14 -4.18 10.43
C PRO A 232 5.47 -4.82 10.89
N ASP A 233 5.86 -5.92 10.26
CA ASP A 233 7.12 -6.61 10.58
C ASP A 233 8.33 -5.75 10.20
N ALA A 234 9.43 -5.87 10.97
CA ALA A 234 10.61 -5.00 10.84
C ALA A 234 11.19 -4.93 9.41
N PHE A 235 11.21 -6.05 8.69
CA PHE A 235 11.74 -6.12 7.32
C PHE A 235 10.87 -5.38 6.29
N ARG A 236 9.60 -5.09 6.61
CA ARG A 236 8.68 -4.38 5.70
C ARG A 236 8.93 -2.88 5.68
N PHE A 237 9.52 -2.29 6.72
CA PHE A 237 9.79 -0.84 6.73
C PHE A 237 10.80 -0.42 5.67
N PRO A 238 11.96 -1.11 5.48
CA PRO A 238 12.84 -0.83 4.34
C PRO A 238 12.15 -1.02 2.99
N LEU A 239 11.34 -2.08 2.82
CA LEU A 239 10.57 -2.33 1.60
C LEU A 239 9.53 -1.24 1.33
N ARG A 240 8.94 -0.66 2.37
CA ARG A 240 8.04 0.49 2.25
C ARG A 240 8.79 1.75 1.81
N ASN A 241 10.01 1.97 2.32
CA ASN A 241 10.74 3.22 2.10
C ASN A 241 11.11 3.45 0.62
N ARG A 242 11.30 2.40 -0.19
CA ARG A 242 11.48 2.56 -1.65
C ARG A 242 10.25 3.19 -2.32
N MET A 243 9.03 2.85 -1.88
CA MET A 243 7.81 3.46 -2.43
C MET A 243 7.70 4.94 -2.03
N LEU A 244 8.10 5.30 -0.81
CA LEU A 244 8.17 6.71 -0.38
C LEU A 244 9.11 7.51 -1.29
N ALA A 245 10.30 6.98 -1.54
CA ALA A 245 11.28 7.61 -2.43
C ALA A 245 10.73 7.75 -3.85
N ALA A 246 10.17 6.68 -4.41
CA ALA A 246 9.62 6.67 -5.77
C ALA A 246 8.44 7.64 -5.97
N LEU A 247 7.59 7.83 -4.95
CA LEU A 247 6.47 8.79 -5.00
C LEU A 247 6.90 10.26 -4.90
N SER A 248 8.10 10.52 -4.40
CA SER A 248 8.58 11.86 -4.07
C SER A 248 9.36 12.46 -5.24
N GLU A 249 9.03 13.69 -5.66
CA GLU A 249 9.87 14.43 -6.63
C GLU A 249 11.12 14.99 -5.93
N VAL A 250 10.97 15.37 -4.66
CA VAL A 250 12.04 15.80 -3.76
C VAL A 250 11.83 15.11 -2.43
N LEU A 251 12.92 14.63 -1.80
CA LEU A 251 12.88 14.03 -0.48
C LEU A 251 13.65 14.91 0.51
N VAL A 252 12.96 15.35 1.56
CA VAL A 252 13.51 16.17 2.64
C VAL A 252 13.69 15.30 3.88
N VAL A 253 14.95 15.10 4.29
CA VAL A 253 15.29 14.46 5.56
C VAL A 253 15.42 15.56 6.62
N VAL A 254 14.43 15.68 7.50
CA VAL A 254 14.39 16.77 8.49
C VAL A 254 15.39 16.54 9.62
N GLU A 255 15.41 15.32 10.17
CA GLU A 255 16.33 14.90 11.21
C GLU A 255 16.61 13.41 11.03
N SER A 256 17.88 13.01 11.09
CA SER A 256 18.30 11.61 11.10
C SER A 256 19.32 11.39 12.23
N ARG A 257 19.35 10.18 12.78
CA ARG A 257 20.43 9.70 13.66
C ARG A 257 21.27 8.68 12.91
#